data_AF-A0A2V5VQB2-F1
#
_entry.id   AF-A0A2V5VQB2-F1
#
_cell.length_a   1.000
_cell.length_b   1.000
_cell.length_c   1.000
_cell.angle_alpha   90.00
_cell.angle_beta   90.00
_cell.angle_gamma   90.00
#
_symmetry.space_group_name_H-M   'P 1'
#
loop_
_entity.id
_entity.type
_entity.pdbx_description
1 polymer ?
#
loop_
_entity_poly.entity_id
_entity_poly.type
_entity_poly.pdbx_seq_one_letter_code
_entity_poly.pdbx_strand_id
1 'polypeptide(L)'
;MANAEKAVRRSHTQTPAQRISQYLAMPLEEHVAFLKQEELDLSELLKRLPIPNRPYAQVPPRLPPYFGTIDRERRARMIEECARPGSELARTIQQIWIPLFTPPPPPTYIPKEEFGKKTGQAIEQRFHDVAAAVQKLRDRGGKIVFVRFPNSGELKKLEDRETPRAGIWDGMIKDTGAPGIYYEDYPELSGFNCPEWSHLSAGDSVEFSKRLVPHLRKALQM
;
A
#
# COMPACT_ATOMS: atom_id res chain seq x y z
N MET A 1 15.08 8.81 7.23
CA MET A 1 15.94 8.22 8.30
C MET A 1 15.89 9.02 9.60
N ALA A 2 16.04 10.35 9.58
CA ALA A 2 16.00 11.20 10.79
C ALA A 2 14.77 10.98 11.71
N ASN A 3 13.58 10.77 11.14
CA ASN A 3 12.37 10.52 11.93
C ASN A 3 12.38 9.17 12.67
N ALA A 4 12.99 8.13 12.08
CA ALA A 4 13.08 6.80 12.69
C ALA A 4 14.08 6.80 13.85
N GLU A 5 15.24 7.41 13.66
CA GLU A 5 16.26 7.56 14.70
C GLU A 5 15.74 8.37 15.90
N LYS A 6 15.00 9.46 15.64
CA LYS A 6 14.35 10.25 16.70
C LYS A 6 13.33 9.42 17.48
N ALA A 7 12.54 8.58 16.81
CA ALA A 7 11.57 7.72 17.47
C ALA A 7 12.24 6.64 18.34
N VAL A 8 13.28 5.99 17.83
CA VAL A 8 14.07 5.01 18.59
C VAL A 8 14.78 5.67 19.77
N ARG A 9 15.44 6.80 19.57
CA ARG A 9 16.07 7.55 20.68
C ARG A 9 15.03 7.90 21.75
N ARG A 10 13.86 8.39 21.34
CA ARG A 10 12.77 8.72 22.26
C ARG A 10 12.33 7.49 23.07
N SER A 11 12.20 6.31 22.48
CA SER A 11 11.80 5.11 23.25
C SER A 11 12.78 4.77 24.37
N HIS A 12 14.07 5.06 24.19
CA HIS A 12 15.10 4.89 25.22
C HIS A 12 15.18 6.04 26.24
N THR A 13 14.78 7.26 25.87
CA THR A 13 14.95 8.46 26.71
C THR A 13 13.63 9.09 27.16
N GLN A 14 12.52 8.34 27.13
CA GLN A 14 11.21 8.84 27.55
C GLN A 14 11.20 9.21 29.05
N THR A 15 10.82 10.46 29.37
CA THR A 15 10.63 10.90 30.76
C THR A 15 9.38 10.27 31.38
N PRO A 16 9.25 10.22 32.71
CA PRO A 16 8.02 9.74 33.36
C PRO A 16 6.77 10.48 32.88
N ALA A 17 6.85 11.81 32.71
CA ALA A 17 5.75 12.61 32.19
C ALA A 17 5.35 12.21 30.76
N GLN A 18 6.32 11.91 29.89
CA GLN A 18 6.04 11.46 28.52
C GLN A 18 5.38 10.07 28.49
N ARG A 19 5.78 9.17 29.39
CA ARG A 19 5.16 7.84 29.52
C ARG A 19 3.72 7.95 30.00
N ILE A 20 3.48 8.76 31.03
CA ILE A 20 2.12 9.02 31.56
C ILE A 20 1.25 9.67 30.48
N SER A 21 1.76 10.68 29.79
CA SER A 21 1.05 11.32 28.68
C SER A 21 0.65 10.32 27.59
N GLN A 22 1.56 9.43 27.16
CA GLN A 22 1.23 8.39 26.19
C GLN A 22 0.18 7.39 26.73
N TYR A 23 0.32 6.97 28.00
CA TYR A 23 -0.60 6.04 28.64
C TYR A 23 -2.02 6.59 28.76
N LEU A 24 -2.17 7.90 29.00
CA LEU A 24 -3.46 8.58 29.05
C LEU A 24 -3.99 8.92 27.65
N ALA A 25 -3.11 9.30 26.72
CA ALA A 25 -3.50 9.70 25.37
C ALA A 25 -4.07 8.53 24.56
N MET A 26 -3.45 7.34 24.60
CA MET A 26 -3.90 6.19 23.81
C MET A 26 -5.39 5.83 24.01
N PRO A 27 -5.90 5.62 25.24
CA PRO A 27 -7.33 5.36 25.42
C PRO A 27 -8.19 6.57 25.05
N LEU A 28 -7.74 7.81 25.26
CA LEU A 28 -8.51 8.99 24.87
C LEU A 28 -8.64 9.11 23.34
N GLU A 29 -7.55 8.94 22.61
CA GLU A 29 -7.50 9.00 21.15
C GLU A 29 -8.35 7.90 20.49
N GLU A 30 -8.47 6.74 21.14
CA GLU A 30 -9.31 5.64 20.63
C GLU A 30 -10.81 5.83 20.90
N HIS A 31 -11.20 6.63 21.90
CA HIS A 31 -12.60 6.75 22.35
C HIS A 31 -13.22 8.13 22.14
N VAL A 32 -12.41 9.15 21.83
CA VAL A 32 -12.87 10.53 21.60
C VAL A 32 -12.61 10.93 20.16
N ALA A 33 -13.57 11.61 19.54
CA ALA A 33 -13.41 12.16 18.21
C ALA A 33 -12.51 13.40 18.23
N PHE A 34 -11.38 13.34 17.53
CA PHE A 34 -10.51 14.49 17.28
C PHE A 34 -10.68 14.99 15.84
N LEU A 35 -10.42 16.28 15.62
CA LEU A 35 -10.32 16.80 14.25
C LEU A 35 -9.18 16.06 13.54
N LYS A 36 -9.51 15.41 12.43
CA LYS A 36 -8.49 14.78 11.58
C LYS A 36 -7.71 15.88 10.86
N GLN A 37 -6.60 16.31 11.44
CA GLN A 37 -5.81 17.43 10.91
C GLN A 37 -5.36 17.21 9.46
N GLU A 38 -5.03 15.97 9.08
CA GLU A 38 -4.58 15.64 7.72
C GLU A 38 -5.72 15.51 6.70
N GLU A 39 -6.98 15.54 7.13
CA GLU A 39 -8.13 15.30 6.26
C GLU A 39 -9.20 16.39 6.33
N LEU A 40 -9.29 17.14 7.44
CA LEU A 40 -10.42 18.00 7.79
C LEU A 40 -9.99 19.36 8.36
N ASP A 41 -8.71 19.74 8.24
CA ASP A 41 -8.32 21.11 8.52
C ASP A 41 -8.92 22.09 7.49
N LEU A 42 -8.82 23.40 7.76
CA LEU A 42 -9.35 24.41 6.85
C LEU A 42 -8.73 24.32 5.45
N SER A 43 -7.44 24.01 5.35
CA SER A 43 -6.75 23.88 4.06
C SER A 43 -7.34 22.72 3.24
N GLU A 44 -7.56 21.56 3.85
CA GLU A 44 -8.19 20.41 3.21
C GLU A 44 -9.66 20.67 2.85
N LEU A 45 -10.40 21.36 3.71
CA LEU A 45 -11.79 21.75 3.43
C LEU A 45 -11.87 22.74 2.26
N LEU A 46 -10.98 23.73 2.19
CA LEU A 46 -10.92 24.70 1.09
C LEU A 46 -10.62 24.02 -0.24
N LYS A 47 -9.81 22.95 -0.25
CA LYS A 47 -9.61 22.17 -1.47
C LYS A 47 -10.94 21.62 -1.99
N ARG A 48 -11.89 21.23 -1.12
CA ARG A 48 -13.17 20.62 -1.53
C ARG A 48 -14.21 21.57 -2.10
N LEU A 49 -13.92 22.88 -2.15
CA LEU A 49 -14.80 23.82 -2.85
C LEU A 49 -15.00 23.37 -4.30
N PRO A 50 -16.22 23.44 -4.85
CA PRO A 50 -16.55 23.00 -6.21
C PRO A 50 -16.04 24.01 -7.25
N ILE A 51 -14.75 24.34 -7.18
CA ILE A 51 -14.07 25.22 -8.12
C ILE A 51 -13.66 24.34 -9.31
N PRO A 52 -14.17 24.63 -10.52
CA PRO A 52 -13.82 23.85 -11.69
C PRO A 52 -12.32 23.97 -11.98
N ASN A 53 -11.72 22.87 -12.39
CA ASN A 53 -10.35 22.87 -12.89
C ASN A 53 -10.26 23.74 -14.15
N ARG A 54 -9.14 24.48 -14.30
CA ARG A 54 -8.85 25.18 -15.56
C ARG A 54 -8.80 24.19 -16.73
N PRO A 55 -9.09 24.63 -17.97
CA PRO A 55 -8.91 23.78 -19.15
C PRO A 55 -7.53 23.12 -19.16
N TYR A 56 -7.49 21.82 -19.46
CA TYR A 56 -6.28 20.99 -19.55
C TYR A 56 -5.49 20.81 -18.24
N ALA A 57 -6.05 21.17 -17.08
CA ALA A 57 -5.38 20.89 -15.82
C ALA A 57 -5.28 19.38 -15.56
N GLN A 58 -4.06 18.90 -15.33
CA GLN A 58 -3.81 17.56 -14.81
C GLN A 58 -3.88 17.64 -13.28
N VAL A 59 -5.07 17.43 -12.73
CA VAL A 59 -5.30 17.41 -11.29
C VAL A 59 -5.60 15.98 -10.89
N PRO A 60 -4.81 15.38 -9.97
CA PRO A 60 -5.10 14.04 -9.50
C PRO A 60 -6.47 14.02 -8.81
N PRO A 61 -7.19 12.89 -8.89
CA PRO A 61 -8.39 12.71 -8.08
C PRO A 61 -8.07 12.93 -6.58
N ARG A 62 -9.00 13.56 -5.87
CA ARG A 62 -8.86 13.81 -4.44
C ARG A 62 -9.44 12.67 -3.65
N LEU A 63 -8.65 12.07 -2.76
CA LEU A 63 -9.13 11.04 -1.86
C LEU A 63 -10.15 11.64 -0.87
N PRO A 64 -11.30 10.98 -0.67
CA PRO A 64 -12.24 11.40 0.36
C PRO A 64 -11.62 11.21 1.76
N PRO A 65 -12.06 11.98 2.75
CA PRO A 65 -11.67 11.72 4.13
C PRO A 65 -12.20 10.34 4.55
N TYR A 66 -11.67 9.87 5.68
CA TYR A 66 -12.10 8.65 6.34
C TYR A 66 -11.83 7.39 5.53
N PHE A 67 -10.71 7.31 4.83
CA PHE A 67 -10.25 6.04 4.26
C PHE A 67 -10.00 5.00 5.37
N GLY A 68 -9.30 5.40 6.42
CA GLY A 68 -8.98 4.54 7.54
C GLY A 68 -8.59 5.30 8.80
N THR A 69 -8.22 4.52 9.82
CA THR A 69 -7.60 4.97 11.07
C THR A 69 -6.34 4.13 11.33
N ILE A 70 -5.46 4.63 12.18
CA ILE A 70 -4.30 3.88 12.65
C ILE A 70 -4.56 3.51 14.11
N ASP A 71 -4.49 2.23 14.44
CA ASP A 71 -4.67 1.78 15.82
C ASP A 71 -3.37 1.89 16.65
N ARG A 72 -3.46 1.63 17.97
CA ARG A 72 -2.30 1.65 18.89
C ARG A 72 -1.14 0.73 18.47
N GLU A 73 -1.44 -0.30 17.68
CA GLU A 73 -0.46 -1.27 17.14
C GLU A 73 0.13 -0.79 15.80
N ARG A 74 -0.19 0.45 15.40
CA ARG A 74 0.18 1.09 14.13
C ARG A 74 -0.34 0.37 12.90
N ARG A 75 -1.46 -0.35 13.02
CA ARG A 75 -2.13 -0.94 11.87
C ARG A 75 -3.08 0.07 11.27
N ALA A 76 -2.92 0.32 9.98
CA ALA A 76 -3.92 1.03 9.20
C ALA A 76 -5.15 0.13 9.03
N ARG A 77 -6.31 0.60 9.50
CA ARG A 77 -7.59 -0.08 9.43
C ARG A 77 -8.55 0.76 8.61
N MET A 78 -9.05 0.19 7.54
CA MET A 78 -10.16 0.76 6.80
C MET A 78 -11.36 0.91 7.73
N ILE A 79 -12.04 2.07 7.71
CA ILE A 79 -13.26 2.22 8.49
C ILE A 79 -14.38 1.37 7.88
N GLU A 80 -15.40 1.07 8.68
CA GLU A 80 -16.52 0.22 8.25
C GLU A 80 -17.20 0.75 6.98
N GLU A 81 -17.43 2.06 6.88
CA GLU A 81 -18.05 2.66 5.69
C GLU A 81 -17.22 2.41 4.44
N CYS A 82 -15.88 2.46 4.49
CA CYS A 82 -15.03 2.17 3.34
C CYS A 82 -14.91 0.65 3.07
N ALA A 83 -15.02 -0.18 4.10
CA ALA A 83 -14.95 -1.63 3.99
C ALA A 83 -16.26 -2.28 3.52
N ARG A 84 -17.39 -1.61 3.73
CA ARG A 84 -18.72 -2.13 3.38
C ARG A 84 -18.86 -2.27 1.86
N PRO A 85 -19.12 -3.49 1.34
CA PRO A 85 -19.29 -3.70 -0.09
C PRO A 85 -20.36 -2.78 -0.68
N GLY A 86 -19.99 -2.03 -1.72
CA GLY A 86 -20.91 -1.12 -2.40
C GLY A 86 -21.31 0.11 -1.59
N SER A 87 -20.57 0.50 -0.56
CA SER A 87 -20.76 1.84 0.02
C SER A 87 -20.36 2.94 -0.96
N GLU A 88 -20.92 4.13 -0.78
CA GLU A 88 -20.54 5.30 -1.59
C GLU A 88 -19.06 5.64 -1.42
N LEU A 89 -18.53 5.50 -0.20
CA LEU A 89 -17.13 5.75 0.08
C LEU A 89 -16.20 4.77 -0.64
N ALA A 90 -16.52 3.47 -0.59
CA ALA A 90 -15.76 2.44 -1.31
C ALA A 90 -15.81 2.69 -2.83
N ARG A 91 -16.99 2.95 -3.39
CA ARG A 91 -17.12 3.25 -4.83
C ARG A 91 -16.37 4.50 -5.25
N THR A 92 -16.40 5.55 -4.44
CA THR A 92 -15.65 6.78 -4.70
C THR A 92 -14.16 6.49 -4.79
N ILE A 93 -13.61 5.75 -3.82
CA ILE A 93 -12.20 5.38 -3.78
C ILE A 93 -11.83 4.47 -4.95
N GLN A 94 -12.67 3.48 -5.29
CA GLN A 94 -12.49 2.64 -6.47
C GLN A 94 -12.35 3.46 -7.76
N GLN A 95 -13.20 4.48 -7.96
CA GLN A 95 -13.12 5.34 -9.14
C GLN A 95 -11.86 6.21 -9.18
N ILE A 96 -11.34 6.58 -8.00
CA ILE A 96 -10.09 7.33 -7.85
C ILE A 96 -8.87 6.49 -8.24
N TRP A 97 -8.93 5.18 -8.00
CA TRP A 97 -7.85 4.26 -8.31
C TRP A 97 -7.61 4.02 -9.79
N ILE A 98 -8.66 3.97 -10.60
CA ILE A 98 -8.55 3.73 -12.05
C ILE A 98 -7.51 4.65 -12.72
N PRO A 99 -7.60 5.99 -12.60
CA PRO A 99 -6.61 6.89 -13.22
C PRO A 99 -5.24 6.84 -12.54
N LEU A 100 -5.13 6.42 -11.27
CA LEU A 100 -3.84 6.31 -10.57
C LEU A 100 -3.07 5.04 -10.96
N PHE A 101 -3.78 3.98 -11.32
CA PHE A 101 -3.17 2.72 -11.77
C PHE A 101 -3.06 2.61 -13.30
N THR A 102 -3.75 3.48 -14.05
CA THR A 102 -3.61 3.53 -15.50
C THR A 102 -2.39 4.39 -15.87
N PRO A 103 -1.34 3.82 -16.47
CA PRO A 103 -0.19 4.61 -16.89
C PRO A 103 -0.62 5.67 -17.91
N PRO A 104 -0.02 6.88 -17.89
CA PRO A 104 -0.32 7.88 -18.90
C PRO A 104 0.09 7.36 -20.29
N PRO A 105 -0.61 7.79 -21.36
CA PRO A 105 -0.23 7.39 -22.71
C PRO A 105 1.20 7.87 -23.01
N PRO A 106 1.93 7.15 -23.89
CA PRO A 106 3.25 7.58 -24.35
C PRO A 106 3.20 9.04 -24.86
N PRO A 107 4.21 9.87 -24.56
CA PRO A 107 4.27 11.23 -25.07
C PRO A 107 4.26 11.25 -26.60
N THR A 108 3.49 12.16 -27.20
CA THR A 108 3.31 12.23 -28.67
C THR A 108 4.59 12.60 -29.42
N TYR A 109 5.59 13.15 -28.73
CA TYR A 109 6.88 13.56 -29.29
C TYR A 109 7.98 12.48 -29.20
N ILE A 110 7.68 11.29 -28.66
CA ILE A 110 8.61 10.15 -28.63
C ILE A 110 7.98 8.99 -29.43
N PRO A 111 8.69 8.35 -30.38
CA PRO A 111 8.21 7.15 -31.04
C PRO A 111 7.83 6.07 -30.03
N LYS A 112 6.68 5.40 -30.24
CA LYS A 112 6.15 4.41 -29.30
C LYS A 112 7.15 3.29 -28.96
N GLU A 113 7.90 2.84 -29.96
CA GLU A 113 8.93 1.81 -29.79
C GLU A 113 10.06 2.27 -28.87
N GLU A 114 10.55 3.50 -29.06
CA GLU A 114 11.59 4.09 -28.22
C GLU A 114 11.11 4.28 -26.78
N PHE A 115 9.87 4.75 -26.61
CA PHE A 115 9.24 4.87 -25.30
C PHE A 115 9.12 3.51 -24.61
N GLY A 116 8.67 2.48 -25.34
CA GLY A 116 8.59 1.10 -24.85
C GLY A 116 9.95 0.56 -24.41
N LYS A 117 11.00 0.78 -25.21
CA LYS A 117 12.37 0.38 -24.87
C LYS A 117 12.88 1.05 -23.60
N LYS A 118 12.69 2.37 -23.46
CA LYS A 118 13.08 3.11 -22.25
C LYS A 118 12.32 2.62 -21.01
N THR A 119 11.04 2.29 -21.18
CA THR A 119 10.20 1.74 -20.10
C THR A 119 10.70 0.36 -19.69
N GLY A 120 10.98 -0.52 -20.65
CA GLY A 120 11.57 -1.85 -20.40
C GLY A 120 12.89 -1.76 -19.64
N GLN A 121 13.80 -0.88 -20.07
CA GLN A 121 15.07 -0.64 -19.39
C GLN A 121 14.89 -0.14 -17.95
N ALA A 122 13.91 0.74 -17.70
CA ALA A 122 13.62 1.22 -16.35
C ALA A 122 13.05 0.11 -15.44
N ILE A 123 12.24 -0.80 -16.00
CA ILE A 123 11.72 -1.98 -15.28
C ILE A 123 12.86 -2.95 -14.95
N GLU A 124 13.70 -3.28 -15.93
CA GLU A 124 14.88 -4.14 -15.74
C GLU A 124 15.82 -3.57 -14.67
N GLN A 125 16.11 -2.26 -14.73
CA GLN A 125 16.91 -1.59 -13.71
C GLN A 125 16.28 -1.70 -12.32
N ARG A 126 14.94 -1.64 -12.22
CA ARG A 126 14.26 -1.83 -10.94
C ARG A 126 14.47 -3.24 -10.39
N PHE A 127 14.44 -4.28 -11.23
CA PHE A 127 14.72 -5.66 -10.79
C PHE A 127 16.16 -5.79 -10.30
N HIS A 128 17.13 -5.19 -11.00
CA HIS A 128 18.52 -5.16 -10.54
C HIS A 128 18.67 -4.43 -9.19
N ASP A 129 18.02 -3.29 -9.01
CA ASP A 129 18.05 -2.55 -7.75
C ASP A 129 17.49 -3.36 -6.58
N VAL A 130 16.38 -4.08 -6.81
CA VAL A 130 15.76 -4.96 -5.82
C VAL A 130 16.68 -6.13 -5.49
N ALA A 131 17.26 -6.80 -6.50
CA ALA A 131 18.21 -7.90 -6.29
C ALA A 131 19.45 -7.44 -5.50
N ALA A 132 20.01 -6.28 -5.84
CA ALA A 132 21.13 -5.70 -5.10
C ALA A 132 20.75 -5.34 -3.65
N ALA A 133 19.54 -4.83 -3.41
CA ALA A 133 19.03 -4.58 -2.06
C ALA A 133 18.86 -5.87 -1.25
N VAL A 134 18.33 -6.93 -1.88
CA VAL A 134 18.20 -8.25 -1.26
C VAL A 134 19.55 -8.81 -0.86
N GLN A 135 20.57 -8.71 -1.73
CA GLN A 135 21.92 -9.16 -1.39
C GLN A 135 22.49 -8.38 -0.19
N LYS A 136 22.38 -7.05 -0.19
CA LYS A 136 22.83 -6.21 0.93
C LYS A 136 22.16 -6.58 2.26
N LEU A 137 20.88 -6.96 2.23
CA LEU A 137 20.16 -7.39 3.44
C LEU A 137 20.63 -8.78 3.89
N ARG A 138 20.85 -9.72 2.96
CA ARG A 138 21.37 -11.06 3.25
C ARG A 138 22.79 -11.03 3.81
N ASP A 139 23.66 -10.17 3.29
CA ASP A 139 25.03 -9.96 3.79
C ASP A 139 25.06 -9.50 5.26
N ARG A 140 23.94 -8.92 5.74
CA ARG A 140 23.73 -8.51 7.13
C ARG A 140 22.97 -9.56 7.96
N GLY A 141 22.79 -10.77 7.43
CA GLY A 141 22.05 -11.86 8.08
C GLY A 141 20.53 -11.77 7.93
N GLY A 142 20.02 -10.86 7.10
CA GLY A 142 18.58 -10.72 6.86
C GLY A 142 18.01 -11.88 6.05
N LYS A 143 16.92 -12.49 6.52
CA LYS A 143 16.10 -13.41 5.73
C LYS A 143 15.04 -12.62 4.98
N ILE A 144 14.87 -12.90 3.69
CA ILE A 144 13.94 -12.16 2.82
C ILE A 144 12.93 -13.13 2.22
N VAL A 145 11.65 -12.75 2.27
CA VAL A 145 10.54 -13.39 1.55
C VAL A 145 9.71 -12.27 0.92
N PHE A 146 9.37 -12.41 -0.35
CA PHE A 146 8.43 -11.51 -1.02
C PHE A 146 7.00 -12.03 -0.89
N VAL A 147 6.05 -11.14 -0.68
CA VAL A 147 4.62 -11.47 -0.60
C VAL A 147 3.84 -10.59 -1.57
N ARG A 148 3.11 -11.21 -2.50
CA ARG A 148 2.09 -10.53 -3.30
C ARG A 148 0.77 -10.63 -2.53
N PHE A 149 0.27 -9.48 -2.07
CA PHE A 149 -1.03 -9.39 -1.42
C PHE A 149 -2.19 -9.53 -2.41
N PRO A 150 -3.37 -9.99 -1.96
CA PRO A 150 -4.57 -10.03 -2.78
C PRO A 150 -4.94 -8.65 -3.31
N ASN A 151 -5.46 -8.64 -4.53
CA ASN A 151 -6.19 -7.53 -5.12
C ASN A 151 -7.48 -8.09 -5.76
N SER A 152 -8.44 -7.22 -6.09
CA SER A 152 -9.72 -7.66 -6.67
C SER A 152 -10.29 -6.64 -7.66
N GLY A 153 -11.46 -6.95 -8.22
CA GLY A 153 -12.20 -6.02 -9.09
C GLY A 153 -11.45 -5.55 -10.33
N GLU A 154 -11.63 -4.28 -10.69
CA GLU A 154 -11.04 -3.70 -11.90
C GLU A 154 -9.52 -3.54 -11.79
N LEU A 155 -8.97 -3.34 -10.58
CA LEU A 155 -7.52 -3.30 -10.40
C LEU A 155 -6.87 -4.61 -10.81
N LYS A 156 -7.45 -5.74 -10.38
CA LYS A 156 -6.92 -7.06 -10.77
C LYS A 156 -6.94 -7.23 -12.29
N LYS A 157 -8.07 -6.91 -12.94
CA LYS A 157 -8.17 -7.00 -14.41
C LYS A 157 -7.14 -6.12 -15.11
N LEU A 158 -6.87 -4.93 -14.58
CA LEU A 158 -5.89 -4.01 -15.11
C LEU A 158 -4.47 -4.57 -14.96
N GLU A 159 -4.09 -5.00 -13.76
CA GLU A 159 -2.74 -5.55 -13.53
C GLU A 159 -2.50 -6.85 -14.28
N ASP A 160 -3.48 -7.74 -14.37
CA ASP A 160 -3.37 -8.99 -15.16
C ASP A 160 -3.10 -8.68 -16.65
N ARG A 161 -3.57 -7.53 -17.14
CA ARG A 161 -3.37 -7.07 -18.53
C ARG A 161 -2.07 -6.31 -18.72
N GLU A 162 -1.79 -5.32 -17.87
CA GLU A 162 -0.69 -4.36 -18.05
C GLU A 162 0.62 -4.83 -17.42
N THR A 163 0.54 -5.56 -16.30
CA THR A 163 1.69 -6.01 -15.51
C THR A 163 1.55 -7.49 -15.12
N PRO A 164 1.42 -8.40 -16.11
CA PRO A 164 1.14 -9.80 -15.84
C PRO A 164 2.23 -10.43 -14.98
N ARG A 165 1.82 -11.34 -14.08
CA ARG A 165 2.71 -12.07 -13.15
C ARG A 165 3.99 -12.59 -13.82
N ALA A 166 3.84 -13.26 -14.97
CA ALA A 166 4.95 -13.88 -15.70
C ALA A 166 6.02 -12.86 -16.14
N GLY A 167 5.60 -11.63 -16.47
CA GLY A 167 6.51 -10.57 -16.90
C GLY A 167 7.14 -9.78 -15.76
N ILE A 168 6.47 -9.70 -14.60
CA ILE A 168 6.89 -8.83 -13.51
C ILE A 168 7.29 -9.62 -12.26
N TRP A 169 6.35 -10.34 -11.67
CA TRP A 169 6.57 -11.03 -10.40
C TRP A 169 7.55 -12.19 -10.55
N ASP A 170 7.35 -13.07 -11.54
CA ASP A 170 8.19 -14.26 -11.69
C ASP A 170 9.64 -13.88 -12.04
N GLY A 171 9.83 -12.83 -12.84
CA GLY A 171 11.14 -12.25 -13.14
C GLY A 171 11.83 -11.70 -11.89
N MET A 172 11.14 -10.87 -11.10
CA MET A 172 11.68 -10.32 -9.84
C MET A 172 12.07 -11.43 -8.84
N ILE A 173 11.23 -12.47 -8.69
CA ILE A 173 11.53 -13.59 -7.80
C ILE A 173 12.77 -14.36 -8.27
N LYS A 174 12.87 -14.61 -9.58
CA LYS A 174 14.04 -15.26 -10.17
C LYS A 174 15.32 -14.46 -9.93
N ASP A 175 15.30 -13.15 -10.19
CA ASP A 175 16.49 -12.30 -10.10
C ASP A 175 16.96 -12.10 -8.65
N THR A 176 16.02 -12.06 -7.70
CA THR A 176 16.34 -11.93 -6.26
C THR A 176 16.76 -13.26 -5.64
N GLY A 177 16.35 -14.40 -6.22
CA GLY A 177 16.51 -15.72 -5.64
C GLY A 177 15.90 -15.83 -4.24
N ALA A 178 14.92 -14.99 -3.90
CA ALA A 178 14.23 -15.03 -2.62
C ALA A 178 12.91 -15.82 -2.75
N PRO A 179 12.46 -16.53 -1.70
CA PRO A 179 11.15 -17.15 -1.71
C PRO A 179 10.06 -16.10 -1.98
N GLY A 180 9.13 -16.43 -2.86
CA GLY A 180 7.95 -15.64 -3.16
C GLY A 180 6.68 -16.36 -2.71
N ILE A 181 5.76 -15.63 -2.09
CA ILE A 181 4.41 -16.08 -1.78
C ILE A 181 3.47 -15.24 -2.62
N TYR A 182 2.92 -15.84 -3.68
CA TYR A 182 1.88 -15.21 -4.48
C TYR A 182 0.51 -15.71 -3.99
N TYR A 183 -0.37 -14.81 -3.58
CA TYR A 183 -1.63 -15.19 -2.91
C TYR A 183 -2.50 -16.17 -3.73
N GLU A 184 -2.48 -16.10 -5.06
CA GLU A 184 -3.24 -17.03 -5.93
C GLU A 184 -2.70 -18.47 -5.93
N ASP A 185 -1.47 -18.71 -5.48
CA ASP A 185 -0.88 -20.05 -5.41
C ASP A 185 -1.45 -20.88 -4.23
N TYR A 186 -2.20 -20.24 -3.33
CA TYR A 186 -2.70 -20.83 -2.10
C TYR A 186 -4.21 -20.59 -1.96
N PRO A 187 -5.07 -21.64 -2.04
CA PRO A 187 -6.53 -21.49 -1.97
C PRO A 187 -7.04 -20.72 -0.74
N GLU A 188 -6.35 -20.83 0.39
CA GLU A 188 -6.69 -20.13 1.62
C GLU A 188 -6.32 -18.64 1.61
N LEU A 189 -5.41 -18.22 0.71
CA LEU A 189 -4.99 -16.82 0.51
C LEU A 189 -5.67 -16.16 -0.70
N SER A 190 -6.28 -16.94 -1.61
CA SER A 190 -6.89 -16.42 -2.85
C SER A 190 -8.32 -15.91 -2.69
N GLY A 191 -9.01 -16.26 -1.60
CA GLY A 191 -10.44 -16.00 -1.43
C GLY A 191 -10.82 -14.60 -0.91
N PHE A 192 -9.87 -13.68 -0.78
CA PHE A 192 -10.15 -12.35 -0.20
C PHE A 192 -10.61 -11.34 -1.24
N ASN A 193 -11.64 -10.56 -0.90
CA ASN A 193 -12.08 -9.44 -1.71
C ASN A 193 -11.62 -8.11 -1.08
N CYS A 194 -10.92 -7.28 -1.84
CA CYS A 194 -10.49 -5.96 -1.40
C CYS A 194 -11.63 -4.94 -1.62
N PRO A 195 -12.16 -4.27 -0.57
CA PRO A 195 -13.30 -3.37 -0.71
C PRO A 195 -13.10 -2.24 -1.72
N GLU A 196 -11.87 -1.73 -1.81
CA GLU A 196 -11.45 -0.72 -2.79
C GLU A 196 -10.44 -1.28 -3.81
N TRP A 197 -10.44 -2.60 -4.02
CA TRP A 197 -9.64 -3.33 -5.00
C TRP A 197 -8.15 -3.58 -4.67
N SER A 198 -7.51 -2.86 -3.75
CA SER A 198 -6.07 -2.98 -3.46
C SER A 198 -5.70 -3.36 -2.01
N HIS A 199 -6.60 -3.11 -1.05
CA HIS A 199 -6.41 -3.32 0.38
C HIS A 199 -7.50 -4.22 0.95
N LEU A 200 -7.11 -5.08 1.89
CA LEU A 200 -8.02 -5.90 2.67
C LEU A 200 -8.80 -5.06 3.69
N SER A 201 -10.01 -5.50 4.03
CA SER A 201 -10.76 -4.95 5.17
C SER A 201 -10.00 -5.18 6.49
N ALA A 202 -10.41 -4.49 7.57
CA ALA A 202 -9.81 -4.69 8.89
C ALA A 202 -9.94 -6.15 9.38
N GLY A 203 -11.08 -6.79 9.15
CA GLY A 203 -11.31 -8.19 9.49
C GLY A 203 -10.47 -9.12 8.61
N ASP A 204 -10.51 -8.91 7.29
CA ASP A 204 -9.81 -9.76 6.33
C ASP A 204 -8.30 -9.69 6.47
N SER A 205 -7.74 -8.53 6.80
CA SER A 205 -6.30 -8.40 7.04
C SER A 205 -5.83 -9.22 8.26
N VAL A 206 -6.66 -9.37 9.30
CA VAL A 206 -6.35 -10.27 10.42
C VAL A 206 -6.39 -11.73 9.97
N GLU A 207 -7.42 -12.10 9.23
CA GLU A 207 -7.60 -13.48 8.77
C GLU A 207 -6.53 -13.89 7.74
N PHE A 208 -6.24 -13.03 6.77
CA PHE A 208 -5.15 -13.20 5.81
C PHE A 208 -3.81 -13.37 6.53
N SER A 209 -3.52 -12.54 7.53
CA SER A 209 -2.28 -12.65 8.30
C SER A 209 -2.15 -14.00 9.00
N LYS A 210 -3.24 -14.50 9.62
CA LYS A 210 -3.25 -15.82 10.25
C LYS A 210 -2.94 -16.94 9.25
N ARG A 211 -3.53 -16.87 8.05
CA ARG A 211 -3.33 -17.87 6.98
C ARG A 211 -1.97 -17.75 6.30
N LEU A 212 -1.39 -16.56 6.25
CA LEU A 212 -0.07 -16.30 5.67
C LEU A 212 1.08 -16.80 6.54
N VAL A 213 0.96 -16.72 7.88
CA VAL A 213 2.04 -17.07 8.82
C VAL A 213 2.63 -18.47 8.61
N PRO A 214 1.85 -19.54 8.42
CA PRO A 214 2.39 -20.86 8.11
C PRO A 214 3.27 -20.89 6.86
N HIS A 215 2.88 -20.17 5.80
CA HIS A 215 3.66 -20.08 4.56
C HIS A 215 4.96 -19.31 4.75
N LEU A 216 4.91 -18.21 5.51
CA LEU A 216 6.11 -17.46 5.89
C LEU A 216 7.08 -18.31 6.70
N ARG A 217 6.60 -19.05 7.71
CA ARG A 217 7.43 -19.97 8.50
C ARG A 217 8.12 -21.01 7.65
N LYS A 218 7.36 -21.66 6.75
CA LYS A 218 7.90 -22.62 5.79
C LYS A 218 8.96 -21.98 4.89
N ALA A 219 8.70 -20.80 4.32
CA ALA A 219 9.63 -20.09 3.46
C ALA A 219 10.92 -19.65 4.19
N LEU A 220 10.81 -19.31 5.48
CA LEU A 220 11.93 -18.88 6.32
C LEU A 220 12.66 -20.03 7.03
N GLN A 221 12.16 -21.25 6.90
CA GLN A 221 12.62 -22.45 7.61
C GLN A 221 12.61 -22.23 9.14
N MET A 222 11.45 -21.81 9.66
CA MET A 222 11.19 -21.50 11.08
C MET A 222 10.03 -22.30 11.63
#